data_AF-A0A238YYY6-F1
#
_entry.id   AF-A0A238YYY6-F1
#
_cell.length_a   1.000
_cell.length_b   1.000
_cell.length_c   1.000
_cell.angle_alpha   90.00
_cell.angle_beta   90.00
_cell.angle_gamma   90.00
#
_symmetry.space_group_name_H-M   'P 1'
#
loop_
_entity.id
_entity.type
_entity.pdbx_description
1 polymer ?
#
loop_
_entity_poly.entity_id
_entity_poly.type
_entity_poly.pdbx_seq_one_letter_code
_entity_poly.pdbx_strand_id
1 'polypeptide(L)'
;MWRRWRVTNVVLVPDDNAHGHQIRIVGCADTDAALSLQQPLARLLCPDESHPPPCPVPWDFSVTDDKSGRIVLLLLLWTTGDTAAEAAGRIQAHVGPRLTVSVAPGAGEMFDTVAEQYRIERSPH
;
A
#
# COMPACT_ATOMS: atom_id res chain seq x y z
N MET A 1 10.69 24.55 22.11
CA MET A 1 11.76 23.90 21.32
C MET A 1 11.10 22.85 20.44
N TRP A 2 10.88 23.14 19.16
CA TRP A 2 10.27 22.20 18.21
C TRP A 2 11.24 22.01 17.04
N ARG A 3 11.65 20.76 16.78
CA ARG A 3 12.55 20.43 15.67
C ARG A 3 11.77 20.57 14.36
N ARG A 4 12.03 21.67 13.68
CA ARG A 4 11.62 22.01 12.32
C ARG A 4 12.23 21.01 11.34
N TRP A 5 11.44 20.06 10.86
CA TRP A 5 11.82 19.32 9.65
C TRP A 5 11.45 20.19 8.46
N ARG A 6 12.46 20.58 7.67
CA ARG A 6 12.27 21.15 6.35
C ARG A 6 11.54 20.10 5.53
N VAL A 7 10.30 20.39 5.17
CA VAL A 7 9.66 19.77 4.01
C VAL A 7 10.48 20.23 2.81
N THR A 8 11.51 19.47 2.49
CA THR A 8 12.03 19.51 1.12
C THR A 8 10.91 18.90 0.31
N ASN A 9 10.44 19.65 -0.68
CA ASN A 9 9.39 19.28 -1.61
C ASN A 9 9.72 17.92 -2.26
N VAL A 10 9.36 16.81 -1.62
CA VAL A 10 9.45 15.50 -2.23
C VAL A 10 8.15 15.33 -2.99
N VAL A 11 8.10 15.94 -4.16
CA VAL A 11 7.28 15.40 -5.23
C VAL A 11 7.90 14.03 -5.49
N LEU A 12 7.36 12.98 -4.87
CA LEU A 12 7.64 11.61 -5.30
C LEU A 12 6.95 11.46 -6.66
N VAL A 13 7.57 12.03 -7.69
CA VAL A 13 7.42 11.45 -9.03
C VAL A 13 7.90 10.01 -8.85
N PRO A 14 7.09 8.98 -9.13
CA PRO A 14 7.62 7.64 -9.20
C PRO A 14 8.86 7.70 -10.09
N ASP A 15 10.00 7.41 -9.47
CA ASP A 15 11.26 7.19 -10.14
C ASP A 15 11.01 6.20 -11.29
N ASP A 16 11.77 6.22 -12.39
CA ASP A 16 11.63 5.23 -13.47
C ASP A 16 11.78 3.77 -12.98
N ASN A 17 12.16 3.57 -11.71
CA ASN A 17 12.27 2.31 -10.98
C ASN A 17 11.04 1.97 -10.09
N ALA A 18 10.00 2.80 -10.03
CA ALA A 18 8.79 2.50 -9.28
C ALA A 18 7.96 1.44 -10.02
N HIS A 19 7.64 0.37 -9.32
CA HIS A 19 6.89 -0.76 -9.86
C HIS A 19 5.73 -1.12 -8.92
N GLY A 20 4.79 -1.90 -9.43
CA GLY A 20 3.76 -2.51 -8.59
C GLY A 20 4.42 -3.40 -7.54
N HIS A 21 4.02 -3.24 -6.28
CA HIS A 21 4.36 -4.11 -5.17
C HIS A 21 3.08 -4.59 -4.50
N GLN A 22 3.10 -5.79 -3.94
CA GLN A 22 2.01 -6.31 -3.15
C GLN A 22 2.47 -6.67 -1.74
N ILE A 23 1.67 -6.29 -0.75
CA ILE A 23 1.79 -6.73 0.62
C ILE A 23 0.67 -7.74 0.89
N ARG A 24 1.04 -8.94 1.34
CA ARG A 24 0.11 -10.00 1.71
C ARG A 24 0.03 -10.10 3.22
N ILE A 25 -1.18 -9.99 3.76
CA ILE A 25 -1.47 -10.15 5.19
C ILE A 25 -2.29 -11.42 5.37
N VAL A 26 -1.71 -12.42 6.02
CA VAL A 26 -2.28 -13.76 6.20
C VAL A 26 -2.54 -14.03 7.67
N GLY A 27 -3.63 -14.73 7.97
CA GLY A 27 -4.02 -15.14 9.33
C GLY A 27 -5.28 -14.46 9.85
N CYS A 28 -6.02 -13.75 9.00
CA CYS A 28 -7.36 -13.27 9.32
C CYS A 28 -8.29 -14.47 9.54
N ALA A 29 -9.19 -14.38 10.51
CA ALA A 29 -10.13 -15.46 10.83
C ALA A 29 -11.13 -15.69 9.68
N ASP A 30 -11.56 -14.61 9.05
CA ASP A 30 -12.56 -14.56 7.98
C ASP A 30 -12.40 -13.29 7.14
N THR A 31 -13.23 -13.16 6.11
CA THR A 31 -13.24 -12.01 5.19
C THR A 31 -13.56 -10.70 5.92
N ASP A 32 -14.51 -10.68 6.87
CA ASP A 32 -14.88 -9.47 7.60
C ASP A 32 -13.72 -8.96 8.48
N ALA A 33 -12.99 -9.87 9.11
CA ALA A 33 -11.78 -9.55 9.85
C ALA A 33 -10.70 -8.94 8.93
N ALA A 34 -10.56 -9.45 7.70
CA ALA A 34 -9.65 -8.90 6.71
C ALA A 34 -10.09 -7.50 6.23
N LEU A 35 -11.37 -7.30 5.91
CA LEU A 35 -11.92 -6.02 5.48
C LEU A 35 -11.82 -4.95 6.57
N SER A 36 -11.98 -5.34 7.84
CA SER A 36 -11.86 -4.44 9.00
C SER A 36 -10.47 -3.83 9.16
N LEU A 37 -9.43 -4.43 8.55
CA LEU A 37 -8.07 -3.88 8.56
C LEU A 37 -7.88 -2.78 7.51
N GLN A 38 -8.71 -2.67 6.47
CA GLN A 38 -8.47 -1.74 5.37
C GLN A 38 -8.40 -0.28 5.84
N GLN A 39 -9.35 0.17 6.65
CA GLN A 39 -9.40 1.56 7.11
C GLN A 39 -8.24 1.92 8.06
N PRO A 40 -7.89 1.11 9.08
CA PRO A 40 -6.68 1.34 9.88
C PRO A 40 -5.40 1.38 9.05
N LEU A 41 -5.26 0.48 8.07
CA LEU A 41 -4.09 0.41 7.22
C LEU A 41 -4.02 1.60 6.25
N ALA A 42 -5.15 2.06 5.71
CA ALA A 42 -5.20 3.27 4.88
C ALA A 42 -4.68 4.50 5.63
N ARG A 43 -5.11 4.70 6.89
CA ARG A 43 -4.62 5.80 7.75
C ARG A 43 -3.14 5.65 8.12
N LEU A 44 -2.66 4.42 8.19
CA LEU A 44 -1.25 4.16 8.41
C LEU A 44 -0.43 4.53 7.16
N LEU A 45 -0.90 4.22 5.96
CA LEU A 45 -0.23 4.56 4.71
C LEU A 45 -0.27 6.07 4.42
N CYS A 46 -1.41 6.70 4.66
CA CYS A 46 -1.60 8.14 4.54
C CYS A 46 -2.10 8.73 5.88
N PRO A 47 -1.18 9.22 6.73
CA PRO A 47 -1.53 9.80 8.02
C PRO A 47 -2.13 11.22 7.91
N ASP A 48 -2.06 11.86 6.73
CA ASP A 48 -2.62 13.19 6.48
C ASP A 48 -3.58 13.17 5.29
N GLU A 49 -4.86 12.90 5.54
CA GLU A 49 -5.92 12.94 4.53
C GLU A 49 -6.08 14.33 3.87
N SER A 50 -5.45 15.38 4.43
CA SER A 50 -5.51 16.75 3.91
C SER A 50 -4.33 17.11 2.99
N HIS A 51 -3.39 16.18 2.72
CA HIS A 51 -2.33 16.48 1.76
C HIS A 51 -2.95 16.69 0.36
N PRO A 52 -2.40 17.61 -0.46
CA PRO A 52 -2.87 17.79 -1.83
C PRO A 52 -2.65 16.49 -2.63
N PRO A 53 -3.64 16.04 -3.43
CA PRO A 53 -3.49 14.84 -4.26
C PRO A 53 -2.41 15.02 -5.35
N PRO A 54 -1.81 13.93 -5.84
CA PRO A 54 -2.07 12.52 -5.49
C PRO A 54 -1.42 12.10 -4.17
N CYS A 55 -1.92 10.99 -3.58
CA CYS A 55 -1.24 10.34 -2.45
C CYS A 55 0.22 10.05 -2.79
N PRO A 56 1.18 10.27 -1.85
CA PRO A 56 2.60 9.98 -2.10
C PRO A 56 2.85 8.53 -2.54
N VAL A 57 1.96 7.62 -2.15
CA VAL A 57 1.93 6.23 -2.59
C VAL A 57 0.49 5.91 -2.98
N PRO A 58 0.18 5.61 -4.25
CA PRO A 58 -1.10 5.03 -4.64
C PRO A 58 -1.23 3.62 -4.07
N TRP A 59 -2.37 3.29 -3.45
CA TRP A 59 -2.66 1.95 -2.94
C TRP A 59 -4.07 1.49 -3.23
N ASP A 60 -4.27 0.17 -3.24
CA ASP A 60 -5.58 -0.46 -3.31
C ASP A 60 -5.64 -1.74 -2.47
N PHE A 61 -6.83 -2.16 -2.06
CA PHE A 61 -7.04 -3.37 -1.27
C PHE A 61 -7.85 -4.41 -2.04
N SER A 62 -7.45 -5.67 -1.90
CA SER A 62 -8.21 -6.81 -2.40
C SER A 62 -8.20 -7.93 -1.36
N VAL A 63 -9.24 -8.77 -1.35
CA VAL A 63 -9.28 -9.97 -0.50
C VAL A 63 -9.27 -11.19 -1.41
N THR A 64 -8.40 -12.14 -1.10
CA THR A 64 -8.24 -13.39 -1.86
C THR A 64 -7.95 -14.55 -0.92
N ASP A 65 -7.89 -15.76 -1.48
CA ASP A 65 -7.45 -16.95 -0.78
C ASP A 65 -6.02 -17.32 -1.17
N ASP A 66 -5.23 -17.85 -0.23
CA ASP A 66 -3.97 -18.50 -0.57
C ASP A 66 -4.19 -19.94 -1.10
N LYS A 67 -3.10 -20.60 -1.50
CA LYS A 67 -3.16 -21.98 -2.03
C LYS A 67 -3.69 -23.01 -1.02
N SER A 68 -3.77 -22.64 0.25
CA SER A 68 -4.30 -23.46 1.34
C SER A 68 -5.74 -23.07 1.72
N GLY A 69 -6.38 -22.15 0.99
CA GLY A 69 -7.73 -21.68 1.26
C GLY A 69 -7.82 -20.72 2.45
N ARG A 70 -6.71 -20.08 2.85
CA ARG A 70 -6.71 -19.08 3.93
C ARG A 70 -6.97 -17.70 3.37
N ILE A 71 -7.77 -16.92 4.08
CA ILE A 71 -8.03 -15.52 3.75
C ILE A 71 -6.73 -14.70 3.79
N VAL A 72 -6.51 -13.95 2.71
CA VAL A 72 -5.40 -13.02 2.52
C VAL A 72 -5.96 -11.65 2.17
N LEU A 73 -5.60 -10.65 2.98
CA LEU A 73 -5.74 -9.26 2.57
C LEU A 73 -4.52 -8.88 1.73
N LEU A 74 -4.77 -8.49 0.49
CA LEU A 74 -3.79 -7.95 -0.44
C LEU A 74 -3.85 -6.43 -0.40
N LEU A 75 -2.69 -5.81 -0.26
CA LEU A 75 -2.48 -4.38 -0.42
C LEU A 75 -1.55 -4.17 -1.61
N LEU A 76 -2.06 -3.55 -2.65
CA LEU A 76 -1.33 -3.19 -3.87
C LEU A 76 -0.74 -1.79 -3.66
N LEU A 77 0.54 -1.62 -3.95
CA LEU A 77 1.27 -0.36 -3.79
C LEU A 77 2.00 -0.03 -5.09
N TRP A 78 1.94 1.22 -5.54
CA TRP A 78 2.80 1.69 -6.62
C TRP A 78 3.94 2.54 -6.06
N THR A 79 5.09 1.92 -5.83
CA THR A 79 6.20 2.56 -5.13
C THR A 79 7.53 1.83 -5.40
N THR A 80 8.60 2.18 -4.69
CA THR A 80 9.88 1.46 -4.75
C THR A 80 9.87 0.27 -3.77
N GLY A 81 10.73 -0.72 -4.01
CA GLY A 81 10.85 -1.89 -3.12
C GLY A 81 11.16 -1.51 -1.67
N ASP A 82 12.02 -0.51 -1.45
CA ASP A 82 12.36 -0.01 -0.11
C ASP A 82 11.15 0.60 0.60
N THR A 83 10.35 1.42 -0.12
CA THR A 83 9.15 2.03 0.44
C THR A 83 8.07 0.98 0.75
N ALA A 84 7.93 -0.04 -0.11
CA ALA A 84 7.04 -1.17 0.14
C ALA A 84 7.48 -1.99 1.36
N ALA A 85 8.79 -2.19 1.56
CA ALA A 85 9.34 -2.85 2.73
C ALA A 85 9.12 -2.06 4.02
N GLU A 86 9.30 -0.74 3.98
CA GLU A 86 9.00 0.14 5.12
C GLU A 86 7.52 0.08 5.49
N ALA A 87 6.63 0.18 4.48
CA ALA A 87 5.19 0.05 4.68
C ALA A 87 4.85 -1.30 5.33
N ALA A 88 5.41 -2.40 4.86
CA ALA A 88 5.20 -3.72 5.44
C ALA A 88 5.67 -3.82 6.90
N GLY A 89 6.80 -3.21 7.24
CA GLY A 89 7.28 -3.15 8.62
C GLY A 89 6.31 -2.42 9.55
N ARG A 90 5.78 -1.27 9.09
CA ARG A 90 4.78 -0.49 9.83
C ARG A 90 3.46 -1.25 9.98
N ILE A 91 3.01 -1.95 8.94
CA ILE A 91 1.83 -2.81 8.95
C ILE A 91 2.02 -3.96 9.94
N GLN A 92 3.15 -4.67 9.87
CA GLN A 92 3.46 -5.79 10.78
C GLN A 92 3.47 -5.34 12.25
N ALA A 93 4.00 -4.15 12.54
CA ALA A 93 3.96 -3.57 13.87
C ALA A 93 2.53 -3.24 14.34
N HIS A 94 1.66 -2.81 13.42
CA HIS A 94 0.27 -2.46 13.71
C HIS A 94 -0.63 -3.69 13.93
N VAL A 95 -0.53 -4.70 13.05
CA VAL A 95 -1.37 -5.90 13.12
C VAL A 95 -0.88 -6.92 14.15
N GLY A 96 0.35 -6.76 14.63
CA GLY A 96 0.96 -7.62 15.63
C GLY A 96 1.41 -8.99 15.10
N PRO A 97 2.03 -9.82 15.94
CA PRO A 97 2.73 -11.04 15.52
C PRO A 97 1.78 -12.19 15.11
N ARG A 98 0.47 -12.02 15.30
CA ARG A 98 -0.53 -13.05 14.94
C ARG A 98 -0.77 -13.13 13.45
N LEU A 99 -0.65 -12.00 12.75
CA LEU A 99 -0.76 -11.95 11.30
C LEU A 99 0.63 -11.97 10.69
N THR A 100 0.76 -12.72 9.60
CA THR A 100 1.99 -12.76 8.81
C THR A 100 1.90 -11.73 7.69
N VAL A 101 2.83 -10.77 7.68
CA VAL A 101 2.94 -9.76 6.62
C VAL A 101 4.14 -10.09 5.73
N SER A 102 3.95 -10.11 4.42
CA SER A 102 5.02 -10.35 3.44
C SER A 102 4.92 -9.41 2.26
N VAL A 103 6.06 -9.04 1.69
CA VAL A 103 6.15 -8.20 0.49
C VAL A 103 6.56 -9.05 -0.69
N ALA A 104 5.95 -8.82 -1.84
CA ALA A 104 6.40 -9.35 -3.12
C ALA A 104 6.30 -8.26 -4.20
N PRO A 105 7.10 -8.36 -5.29
CA PRO A 105 6.80 -7.62 -6.51
C PRO A 105 5.36 -7.90 -6.94
N GLY A 106 4.66 -6.84 -7.32
CA GLY A 106 3.35 -6.90 -7.93
C GLY A 106 3.47 -7.38 -9.37
N ALA A 107 2.60 -8.30 -9.78
CA ALA A 107 2.50 -8.76 -11.15
C ALA A 107 1.03 -9.08 -11.48
N GLY A 108 0.56 -8.72 -12.67
CA GLY A 108 -0.74 -9.10 -13.22
C GLY A 108 -1.76 -7.95 -13.41
N GLU A 109 -2.90 -8.28 -14.02
CA GLU A 109 -3.91 -7.36 -14.56
C GLU A 109 -4.54 -6.39 -13.54
N MET A 110 -4.53 -6.72 -12.24
CA MET A 110 -4.95 -5.79 -11.17
C MET A 110 -4.06 -4.54 -11.11
N PHE A 111 -2.77 -4.70 -11.43
CA PHE A 111 -1.85 -3.57 -11.53
C PHE A 111 -2.05 -2.78 -12.82
N ASP A 112 -2.59 -3.38 -13.88
CA ASP A 112 -2.88 -2.68 -15.14
C ASP A 112 -4.04 -1.68 -14.97
N THR A 113 -5.04 -2.01 -14.13
CA THR A 113 -6.16 -1.10 -13.83
C THR A 113 -5.70 0.09 -12.98
N VAL A 114 -4.88 -0.14 -11.95
CA VAL A 114 -4.28 0.92 -11.12
C VAL A 114 -3.30 1.77 -11.96
N ALA A 115 -2.51 1.14 -12.83
CA ALA A 115 -1.61 1.84 -13.74
C ALA A 115 -2.34 2.66 -14.82
N GLU A 116 -3.52 2.20 -15.28
CA GLU A 116 -4.39 2.93 -16.21
C GLU A 116 -4.97 4.18 -15.55
N GLN A 117 -5.54 4.06 -14.35
CA GLN A 117 -6.07 5.19 -13.61
C GLN A 117 -4.98 6.26 -13.36
N TYR A 118 -3.79 5.82 -12.94
CA TYR A 118 -2.65 6.71 -12.74
C TYR A 118 -2.21 7.47 -14.01
N ARG A 119 -2.26 6.82 -15.19
CA ARG A 119 -1.94 7.44 -16.48
C ARG A 119 -2.99 8.47 -16.91
N ILE A 120 -4.27 8.22 -16.63
CA ILE A 120 -5.37 9.16 -16.90
C ILE A 120 -5.18 10.42 -16.06
N GLU A 121 -4.92 10.28 -14.76
CA GLU A 121 -4.80 11.41 -13.83
C GLU A 121 -3.56 12.30 -14.07
N ARG A 122 -2.51 11.79 -14.73
CA ARG A 122 -1.31 12.55 -15.10
C ARG A 122 -1.31 13.15 -16.50
N SER A 123 -2.32 12.85 -17.32
CA SER A 123 -2.42 13.46 -18.65
C SER A 123 -2.87 14.91 -18.51
N PRO A 124 -2.09 15.89 -19.00
CA PRO A 124 -2.51 17.28 -18.98
C PRO A 124 -3.69 17.45 -19.94
N HIS A 125 -4.78 18.05 -19.46
CA HIS A 125 -5.83 18.60 -20.32
C HIS A 125 -5.31 19.76 -21.16
#